data_AF-A0A6I2R549-F1
#
_entry.id   AF-A0A6I2R549-F1
#
_cell.length_a   1.000
_cell.length_b   1.000
_cell.length_c   1.000
_cell.angle_alpha   90.00
_cell.angle_beta   90.00
_cell.angle_gamma   90.00
#
_symmetry.space_group_name_H-M   'P 1'
#
loop_
_entity.id
_entity.type
_entity.pdbx_description
1 polymer ?
#
loop_
_entity_poly.entity_id
_entity_poly.type
_entity_poly.pdbx_seq_one_letter_code
_entity_poly.pdbx_strand_id
1 'polypeptide(L)'
;MNTTQYQPLARPYVSYASDLDANLYAPLESAIQEPYPLSFTRMLNSSRSRGIDVVLQEGPYTTYIAEYPGYAKNCQYFSLELSFMNHGFVDSGWLLDSPVHFFLLYFPIGEEGEPPTKLKALLVAKARLLQELSRRGFNRAMLADRDEMLRQSNMPGAFKTADPGISIFYKTDGDRKPVYVRVDTSILESIAAGNFIVPVGDGPEELQGTWLGRQI
;
A
#
# COMPACT_ATOMS: atom_id res chain seq x y z
N MET A 1 -32.66 -13.37 6.47
CA MET A 1 -31.74 -12.56 7.30
C MET A 1 -30.36 -13.20 7.18
N ASN A 2 -29.47 -12.61 6.38
CA ASN A 2 -28.07 -13.06 6.31
C ASN A 2 -27.28 -12.26 7.35
N THR A 3 -26.84 -12.93 8.40
CA THR A 3 -25.89 -12.43 9.38
C THR A 3 -24.52 -12.34 8.69
N THR A 4 -24.18 -11.15 8.20
CA THR A 4 -22.82 -10.83 7.80
C THR A 4 -21.93 -10.96 9.03
N GLN A 5 -21.11 -12.00 9.09
CA GLN A 5 -20.09 -12.14 10.13
C GLN A 5 -19.13 -10.95 10.00
N TYR A 6 -19.23 -10.02 10.95
CA TYR A 6 -18.17 -9.08 11.23
C TYR A 6 -16.96 -9.89 11.71
N GLN A 7 -15.97 -10.13 10.84
CA GLN A 7 -14.65 -10.50 11.31
C GLN A 7 -14.11 -9.33 12.14
N PRO A 8 -13.73 -9.54 13.41
CA PRO A 8 -13.08 -8.50 14.20
C PRO A 8 -11.68 -8.23 13.62
N LEU A 9 -11.57 -7.20 12.78
CA LEU A 9 -10.29 -6.65 12.33
C LEU A 9 -9.69 -5.80 13.46
N ALA A 10 -9.04 -6.45 14.42
CA ALA A 10 -8.12 -5.78 15.32
C ALA A 10 -7.10 -6.78 15.89
N ARG A 11 -6.26 -7.37 15.03
CA ARG A 11 -4.92 -7.75 15.50
C ARG A 11 -4.21 -6.45 15.88
N PRO A 12 -3.49 -6.38 17.02
CA PRO A 12 -2.73 -5.20 17.37
C PRO A 12 -1.80 -4.83 16.20
N TYR A 13 -1.72 -3.54 15.90
CA TYR A 13 -0.83 -3.02 14.87
C TYR A 13 0.60 -3.43 15.21
N VAL A 14 1.16 -4.39 14.47
CA VAL A 14 2.58 -4.72 14.51
C VAL A 14 3.24 -3.88 13.44
N SER A 15 3.99 -2.88 13.87
CA SER A 15 4.81 -2.07 12.97
C SER A 15 6.03 -2.88 12.56
N TYR A 16 6.18 -3.17 11.27
CA TYR A 16 7.39 -3.79 10.72
C TYR A 16 8.39 -2.76 10.19
N ALA A 17 8.26 -1.49 10.59
CA ALA A 17 9.12 -0.41 10.10
C ALA A 17 10.61 -0.70 10.33
N SER A 18 10.97 -1.19 11.53
CA SER A 18 12.35 -1.56 11.85
C SER A 18 12.85 -2.73 10.99
N ASP A 19 12.01 -3.74 10.75
CA ASP A 19 12.35 -4.87 9.87
C ASP A 19 12.54 -4.40 8.43
N LEU A 20 11.70 -3.49 7.92
CA LEU A 20 11.88 -2.91 6.59
C LEU A 20 13.17 -2.09 6.50
N ASP A 21 13.50 -1.31 7.52
CA ASP A 21 14.75 -0.52 7.56
C ASP A 21 15.99 -1.43 7.54
N ALA A 22 16.02 -2.44 8.43
CA ALA A 22 17.16 -3.33 8.58
C ALA A 22 17.28 -4.37 7.46
N ASN A 23 16.17 -4.91 6.97
CA ASN A 23 16.15 -6.12 6.14
C ASN A 23 15.63 -5.90 4.71
N LEU A 24 15.11 -4.71 4.38
CA LEU A 24 14.79 -4.33 3.00
C LEU A 24 15.66 -3.17 2.52
N TYR A 25 15.60 -2.02 3.19
CA TYR A 25 16.26 -0.81 2.69
C TYR A 25 17.79 -0.90 2.82
N ALA A 26 18.35 -1.20 3.99
CA ALA A 26 19.80 -1.29 4.15
C ALA A 26 20.48 -2.34 3.24
N PRO A 27 19.90 -3.53 2.99
CA PRO A 27 20.41 -4.47 2.00
C PRO A 27 20.35 -3.92 0.58
N LEU A 28 19.29 -3.20 0.19
CA LEU A 28 19.20 -2.54 -1.12
C LEU A 28 20.27 -1.46 -1.31
N GLU A 29 20.52 -0.64 -0.28
CA GLU A 29 21.61 0.36 -0.30
C GLU A 29 22.96 -0.30 -0.53
N SER A 30 23.17 -1.48 0.08
CA SER A 30 24.42 -2.23 -0.04
C SER A 30 24.57 -2.89 -1.41
N ALA A 31 23.49 -3.49 -1.92
CA ALA A 31 23.48 -4.25 -3.18
C ALA A 31 23.52 -3.35 -4.43
N ILE A 32 23.01 -2.12 -4.36
CA ILE A 32 22.85 -1.24 -5.52
C ILE A 32 23.73 0.01 -5.36
N GLN A 33 24.89 -0.01 -6.01
CA GLN A 33 25.87 1.08 -6.00
C GLN A 33 25.94 1.86 -7.33
N GLU A 34 25.42 1.30 -8.42
CA GLU A 34 25.49 1.86 -9.77
C GLU A 34 24.11 1.93 -10.45
N PRO A 35 23.81 2.97 -11.25
CA PRO A 35 24.69 4.09 -11.61
C PRO A 35 24.86 5.13 -10.50
N TYR A 36 23.99 5.11 -9.50
CA TYR A 36 24.12 5.89 -8.27
C TYR A 36 23.84 4.99 -7.07
N PRO A 37 24.52 5.21 -5.93
CA PRO A 37 24.17 4.52 -4.70
C PRO A 37 22.77 4.92 -4.25
N LEU A 38 22.01 3.95 -3.75
CA LEU A 38 20.71 4.21 -3.12
C LEU A 38 20.92 4.66 -1.66
N SER A 39 20.09 5.59 -1.21
CA SER A 39 19.96 5.91 0.22
C SER A 39 18.49 6.11 0.58
N PHE A 40 18.03 5.37 1.57
CA PHE A 40 16.68 5.43 2.10
C PHE A 40 16.71 6.14 3.46
N THR A 41 15.84 7.14 3.62
CA THR A 41 15.70 7.87 4.89
C THR A 41 14.25 7.85 5.32
N ARG A 42 13.98 7.26 6.50
CA ARG A 42 12.66 7.27 7.11
C ARG A 42 12.31 8.66 7.65
N MET A 43 11.12 9.14 7.32
CA MET A 43 10.61 10.42 7.81
C MET A 43 10.04 10.25 9.22
N LEU A 44 10.53 11.08 10.16
CA LEU A 44 10.00 11.14 11.52
C LEU A 44 8.60 11.78 11.54
N ASN A 45 7.79 11.39 12.53
CA ASN A 45 6.33 11.62 12.60
C ASN A 45 5.84 13.06 12.34
N SER A 46 6.64 14.11 12.58
CA SER A 46 6.27 15.51 12.31
C SER A 46 6.21 15.86 10.81
N SER A 47 6.82 15.04 9.95
CA SER A 47 6.93 15.26 8.50
C SER A 47 6.04 14.33 7.66
N ARG A 48 5.28 13.43 8.30
CA ARG A 48 4.27 12.57 7.64
C ARG A 48 3.04 13.34 7.13
N SER A 49 3.07 14.67 7.18
CA SER A 49 1.98 15.58 6.81
C SER A 49 1.49 15.44 5.37
N ARG A 50 2.14 14.61 4.54
CA ARG A 50 1.73 14.28 3.16
C ARG A 50 1.73 12.79 2.83
N GLY A 51 1.72 11.93 3.84
CA GLY A 51 1.71 10.47 3.66
C GLY A 51 3.02 9.90 3.10
N ILE A 52 4.16 10.57 3.35
CA ILE A 52 5.49 10.07 2.99
C ILE A 52 6.10 9.40 4.23
N ASP A 53 6.50 8.14 4.09
CA ASP A 53 7.15 7.38 5.15
C ASP A 53 8.66 7.29 4.94
N VAL A 54 9.10 7.14 3.68
CA VAL A 54 10.51 6.97 3.32
C VAL A 54 10.85 7.81 2.11
N VAL A 55 12.03 8.43 2.13
CA VAL A 55 12.62 9.14 1.00
C VAL A 55 13.77 8.31 0.45
N LEU A 56 13.72 7.99 -0.84
CA LEU A 56 14.81 7.37 -1.57
C LEU A 56 15.58 8.45 -2.33
N GLN A 57 16.88 8.53 -2.10
CA GLN A 57 17.84 9.31 -2.88
C GLN A 57 18.63 8.37 -3.79
N GLU A 58 18.65 8.68 -5.08
CA GLU A 58 19.48 8.01 -6.09
C GLU A 58 20.24 9.10 -6.86
N GLY A 59 21.45 9.44 -6.39
CA GLY A 59 22.20 10.58 -6.93
C GLY A 59 21.42 11.89 -6.78
N PRO A 60 21.10 12.62 -7.88
CA PRO A 60 20.32 13.87 -7.80
C PRO A 60 18.80 13.64 -7.73
N TYR A 61 18.33 12.39 -7.83
CA TYR A 61 16.91 12.07 -7.91
C TYR A 61 16.35 11.74 -6.54
N THR A 62 15.24 12.39 -6.20
CA THR A 62 14.49 12.14 -4.96
C THR A 62 13.17 11.45 -5.28
N THR A 63 12.94 10.31 -4.65
CA THR A 63 11.72 9.51 -4.73
C THR A 63 11.04 9.46 -3.37
N TYR A 64 9.71 9.59 -3.36
CA TYR A 64 8.90 9.57 -2.14
C TYR A 64 8.09 8.28 -2.07
N ILE A 65 8.21 7.57 -0.96
CA ILE A 65 7.61 6.26 -0.74
C ILE A 65 6.62 6.36 0.44
N ALA A 66 5.42 5.85 0.24
CA ALA A 66 4.44 5.64 1.30
C ALA A 66 4.34 4.15 1.62
N GLU A 67 4.35 3.82 2.90
CA GLU A 67 4.29 2.46 3.39
C GLU A 67 2.86 2.07 3.76
N TYR A 68 2.38 0.97 3.19
CA TYR A 68 1.03 0.47 3.40
C TYR A 68 1.09 -0.96 3.95
N PRO A 69 0.86 -1.16 5.26
CA PRO A 69 0.79 -2.50 5.84
C PRO A 69 -0.52 -3.20 5.48
N GLY A 70 -0.42 -4.46 5.07
CA GLY A 70 -1.50 -5.41 4.97
C GLY A 70 -1.73 -6.05 6.33
N TYR A 71 -2.94 -5.91 6.86
CA TYR A 71 -3.28 -6.34 8.22
C TYR A 71 -3.54 -7.84 8.37
N ALA A 72 -3.64 -8.57 7.26
CA ALA A 72 -3.86 -10.00 7.22
C ALA A 72 -2.61 -10.73 6.71
N LYS A 73 -2.36 -11.93 7.24
CA LYS A 73 -1.39 -12.85 6.62
C LYS A 73 -1.86 -13.20 5.23
N ASN A 74 -0.91 -13.33 4.29
CA ASN A 74 -1.19 -13.64 2.89
C ASN A 74 -2.26 -12.68 2.32
N CYS A 75 -2.07 -11.38 2.58
CA CYS A 75 -3.04 -10.34 2.31
C CYS A 75 -3.54 -10.38 0.86
N GLN A 76 -4.85 -10.50 0.68
CA GLN A 76 -5.45 -10.69 -0.65
C GLN A 76 -5.62 -9.38 -1.42
N TYR A 77 -5.71 -8.24 -0.72
CA TYR A 77 -5.91 -6.93 -1.33
C TYR A 77 -5.37 -5.81 -0.44
N PHE A 78 -5.06 -4.67 -1.06
CA PHE A 78 -4.73 -3.44 -0.36
C PHE A 78 -5.81 -2.39 -0.56
N SER A 79 -6.13 -1.63 0.50
CA SER A 79 -7.08 -0.51 0.44
C SER A 79 -6.32 0.81 0.31
N LEU A 80 -6.52 1.52 -0.80
CA LEU A 80 -5.88 2.79 -1.10
C LEU A 80 -6.93 3.91 -1.13
N GLU A 81 -6.68 4.97 -0.37
CA GLU A 81 -7.66 6.03 -0.12
C GLU A 81 -7.90 6.87 -1.39
N LEU A 82 -9.15 6.91 -1.84
CA LEU A 82 -9.60 7.74 -2.97
C LEU A 82 -10.00 9.13 -2.51
N SER A 83 -10.71 9.22 -1.38
CA SER A 83 -11.17 10.48 -0.80
C SER A 83 -11.58 10.29 0.65
N PHE A 84 -11.67 11.40 1.38
CA PHE A 84 -12.13 11.43 2.77
C PHE A 84 -12.80 12.77 3.09
N MET A 85 -13.61 12.78 4.14
CA MET A 85 -14.20 13.99 4.69
C MET A 85 -13.18 14.71 5.56
N ASN A 86 -13.02 16.02 5.33
CA ASN A 86 -12.22 16.92 6.13
C ASN A 86 -13.00 18.20 6.39
N HIS A 87 -13.33 18.48 7.66
CA HIS A 87 -14.13 19.64 8.05
C HIS A 87 -15.43 19.84 7.25
N GLY A 88 -16.10 18.74 6.86
CA GLY A 88 -17.36 18.77 6.09
C GLY A 88 -17.19 18.86 4.57
N PHE A 89 -15.97 18.96 4.07
CA PHE A 89 -15.65 18.92 2.64
C PHE A 89 -15.04 17.57 2.25
N VAL A 90 -15.22 17.17 1.00
CA VAL A 90 -14.58 15.97 0.45
C VAL A 90 -13.21 16.38 -0.08
N ASP A 91 -12.16 15.86 0.55
CA ASP A 91 -10.78 15.98 0.10
C ASP A 91 -10.35 14.74 -0.69
N SER A 92 -9.43 14.93 -1.63
CA SER A 92 -8.82 13.84 -2.37
C SER A 92 -7.92 12.99 -1.45
N GLY A 93 -8.03 11.68 -1.58
CA GLY A 93 -7.21 10.72 -0.85
C GLY A 93 -5.86 10.53 -1.51
N TRP A 94 -4.97 9.86 -0.77
CA TRP A 94 -3.55 9.74 -1.13
C TRP A 94 -3.29 9.06 -2.49
N LEU A 95 -4.17 8.16 -2.94
CA LEU A 95 -4.04 7.55 -4.26
C LEU A 95 -4.16 8.57 -5.39
N LEU A 96 -4.95 9.62 -5.20
CA LEU A 96 -5.17 10.62 -6.23
C LEU A 96 -4.26 11.83 -6.00
N ASP A 97 -4.26 12.39 -4.79
CA ASP A 97 -3.59 13.65 -4.49
C ASP A 97 -2.55 13.47 -3.37
N SER A 98 -1.34 13.12 -3.79
CA SER A 98 -0.19 12.92 -2.90
C SER A 98 1.10 13.12 -3.71
N PRO A 99 2.15 13.70 -3.11
CA PRO A 99 3.48 13.80 -3.72
C PRO A 99 4.19 12.44 -3.82
N VAL A 100 3.61 11.36 -3.28
CA VAL A 100 4.19 10.02 -3.27
C VAL A 100 4.36 9.49 -4.69
N HIS A 101 5.54 8.93 -4.95
CA HIS A 101 5.91 8.32 -6.22
C HIS A 101 5.63 6.80 -6.21
N PHE A 102 5.89 6.14 -5.08
CA PHE A 102 5.70 4.70 -4.91
C PHE A 102 4.95 4.35 -3.63
N PHE A 103 4.15 3.30 -3.71
CA PHE A 103 3.59 2.62 -2.55
C PHE A 103 4.43 1.37 -2.26
N LEU A 104 4.98 1.26 -1.05
CA LEU A 104 5.51 0.01 -0.54
C LEU A 104 4.40 -0.73 0.21
N LEU A 105 3.78 -1.68 -0.47
CA LEU A 105 2.68 -2.49 0.04
C LEU A 105 3.27 -3.77 0.61
N TYR A 106 3.13 -4.02 1.91
CA TYR A 106 3.76 -5.18 2.53
C TYR A 106 2.82 -5.91 3.47
N PHE A 107 3.00 -7.23 3.58
CA PHE A 107 2.17 -8.06 4.45
C PHE A 107 2.94 -9.29 4.94
N PRO A 108 2.63 -9.79 6.15
CA PRO A 108 3.23 -11.02 6.64
C PRO A 108 2.80 -12.23 5.80
N ILE A 109 3.76 -13.12 5.53
CA ILE A 109 3.49 -14.42 4.89
C ILE A 109 3.73 -15.56 5.89
N GLY A 110 3.09 -16.70 5.63
CA GLY A 110 3.19 -17.91 6.47
C GLY A 110 1.83 -18.41 6.95
N GLU A 111 1.87 -19.41 7.83
CA GLU A 111 0.67 -20.13 8.29
C GLU A 111 -0.12 -19.33 9.34
N GLU A 112 -1.44 -19.51 9.40
CA GLU A 112 -2.25 -18.87 10.43
C GLU A 112 -1.91 -19.41 11.83
N GLY A 113 -1.86 -18.51 12.82
CA GLY A 113 -1.55 -18.88 14.21
C GLY A 113 -0.08 -18.79 14.60
N GLU A 114 0.84 -18.83 13.63
CA GLU A 114 2.27 -18.69 13.89
C GLU A 114 2.74 -17.22 13.85
N PRO A 115 3.81 -16.84 14.56
CA PRO A 115 4.49 -15.57 14.31
C PRO A 115 5.01 -15.50 12.87
N PRO A 116 4.85 -14.39 12.14
CA PRO A 116 5.43 -14.27 10.81
C PRO A 116 6.94 -14.12 10.90
N THR A 117 7.65 -14.89 10.08
CA THR A 117 9.11 -14.81 9.92
C THR A 117 9.52 -14.04 8.67
N LYS A 118 8.56 -13.74 7.79
CA LYS A 118 8.77 -13.07 6.51
C LYS A 118 7.64 -12.11 6.17
N LEU A 119 7.97 -11.07 5.44
CA LEU A 119 7.04 -10.18 4.77
C LEU A 119 7.17 -10.35 3.26
N LYS A 120 6.03 -10.33 2.57
CA LYS A 120 5.99 -9.97 1.16
C LYS A 120 5.97 -8.45 1.09
N ALA A 121 6.83 -7.83 0.29
CA ALA A 121 6.80 -6.40 0.05
C ALA A 121 6.80 -6.10 -1.45
N LEU A 122 5.89 -5.24 -1.89
CA LEU A 122 5.68 -4.85 -3.28
C LEU A 122 5.87 -3.34 -3.41
N LEU A 123 6.87 -2.93 -4.19
CA LEU A 123 7.08 -1.54 -4.53
C LEU A 123 6.33 -1.22 -5.82
N VAL A 124 5.20 -0.50 -5.71
CA VAL A 124 4.31 -0.19 -6.84
C VAL A 124 4.36 1.30 -7.15
N ALA A 125 4.71 1.66 -8.39
CA ALA A 125 4.68 3.05 -8.81
C ALA A 125 3.23 3.56 -8.85
N LYS A 126 2.96 4.71 -8.21
CA LYS A 126 1.62 5.35 -8.20
C LYS A 126 1.09 5.55 -9.62
N ALA A 127 1.94 6.03 -10.53
CA ALA A 127 1.57 6.23 -11.93
C ALA A 127 1.16 4.93 -12.65
N ARG A 128 1.89 3.82 -12.42
CA ARG A 128 1.56 2.51 -13.00
C ARG A 128 0.25 1.96 -12.45
N LEU A 129 0.02 2.12 -11.14
CA LEU A 129 -1.25 1.73 -10.53
C LEU A 129 -2.43 2.49 -11.12
N LEU A 130 -2.33 3.82 -11.25
CA LEU A 130 -3.38 4.64 -11.87
C LEU A 130 -3.61 4.27 -13.34
N GLN A 131 -2.55 3.96 -14.08
CA GLN A 131 -2.66 3.47 -15.45
C GLN A 131 -3.39 2.11 -15.51
N GLU A 132 -3.04 1.17 -14.64
CA GLU A 132 -3.65 -0.16 -14.59
C GLU A 132 -5.14 -0.09 -14.18
N LEU A 133 -5.48 0.77 -13.22
CA LEU A 133 -6.86 1.05 -12.85
C LEU A 133 -7.64 1.63 -14.04
N SER A 134 -7.08 2.61 -14.74
CA SER A 134 -7.69 3.22 -15.93
C SER A 134 -7.90 2.19 -17.06
N ARG A 135 -6.91 1.31 -17.31
CA ARG A 135 -7.01 0.23 -18.29
C ARG A 135 -8.16 -0.75 -18.00
N ARG A 136 -8.50 -0.93 -16.73
CA ARG A 136 -9.62 -1.75 -16.24
C ARG A 136 -10.95 -0.99 -16.14
N GLY A 137 -10.98 0.27 -16.58
CA GLY A 137 -12.17 1.13 -16.59
C GLY A 137 -12.28 2.08 -15.39
N PHE A 138 -11.42 1.97 -14.38
CA PHE A 138 -11.47 2.78 -13.16
C PHE A 138 -10.64 4.06 -13.29
N ASN A 139 -10.97 4.90 -14.26
CA ASN A 139 -10.35 6.21 -14.41
C ASN A 139 -10.83 7.20 -13.33
N ARG A 140 -10.20 8.38 -13.26
CA ARG A 140 -10.47 9.40 -12.23
C ARG A 140 -11.94 9.83 -12.18
N ALA A 141 -12.60 9.99 -13.34
CA ALA A 141 -14.00 10.40 -13.40
C ALA A 141 -14.92 9.30 -12.81
N MET A 142 -14.73 8.05 -13.25
CA MET A 142 -15.52 6.93 -12.73
C MET A 142 -15.32 6.72 -11.22
N LEU A 143 -14.10 6.89 -10.72
CA LEU A 143 -13.81 6.80 -9.28
C LEU A 143 -14.49 7.92 -8.49
N ALA A 144 -14.52 9.15 -9.04
CA ALA A 144 -15.20 10.29 -8.42
C ALA A 144 -16.72 10.11 -8.39
N ASP A 145 -17.32 9.66 -9.50
CA ASP A 145 -18.77 9.39 -9.56
C ASP A 145 -19.17 8.32 -8.54
N ARG A 146 -18.34 7.27 -8.40
CA ARG A 146 -18.58 6.19 -7.41
C ARG A 146 -18.44 6.70 -5.97
N ASP A 147 -17.45 7.53 -5.70
CA ASP A 147 -17.29 8.17 -4.40
C ASP A 147 -18.54 8.99 -4.03
N GLU A 148 -19.00 9.85 -4.94
CA GLU A 148 -20.21 10.67 -4.73
C GLU A 148 -21.44 9.80 -4.45
N MET A 149 -21.69 8.78 -5.28
CA MET A 149 -22.81 7.86 -5.09
C MET A 149 -22.78 7.18 -3.72
N LEU A 150 -21.61 6.70 -3.29
CA LEU A 150 -21.45 6.00 -2.00
C LEU A 150 -21.69 6.94 -0.80
N ARG A 151 -21.19 8.18 -0.90
CA ARG A 151 -21.43 9.20 0.12
C ARG A 151 -22.91 9.56 0.22
N GLN A 152 -23.59 9.74 -0.90
CA GLN A 152 -25.03 10.04 -0.95
C GLN A 152 -25.88 8.88 -0.40
N SER A 153 -25.55 7.63 -0.75
CA SER A 153 -26.30 6.46 -0.27
C SER A 153 -26.01 6.12 1.19
N ASN A 154 -24.93 6.65 1.76
CA ASN A 154 -24.47 6.42 3.12
C ASN A 154 -24.44 4.93 3.54
N MET A 155 -24.07 4.05 2.60
CA MET A 155 -24.08 2.60 2.80
C MET A 155 -22.64 2.10 2.98
N PRO A 156 -22.23 1.69 4.19
CA PRO A 156 -20.88 1.19 4.40
C PRO A 156 -20.69 -0.20 3.80
N GLY A 157 -19.43 -0.54 3.51
CA GLY A 157 -19.06 -1.88 3.09
C GLY A 157 -18.24 -1.92 1.81
N ALA A 158 -17.94 -3.14 1.38
CA ALA A 158 -17.20 -3.41 0.15
C ALA A 158 -18.17 -3.68 -1.01
N PHE A 159 -18.04 -2.89 -2.06
CA PHE A 159 -18.85 -2.95 -3.27
C PHE A 159 -18.02 -3.61 -4.36
N LYS A 160 -18.49 -4.77 -4.82
CA LYS A 160 -17.88 -5.47 -5.96
C LYS A 160 -18.05 -4.64 -7.22
N THR A 161 -17.03 -4.65 -8.05
CA THR A 161 -17.08 -4.02 -9.38
C THR A 161 -17.24 -5.10 -10.45
N ALA A 162 -17.26 -4.69 -11.73
CA ALA A 162 -17.24 -5.63 -12.84
C ALA A 162 -15.89 -6.37 -12.97
N ASP A 163 -14.79 -5.79 -12.46
CA ASP A 163 -13.50 -6.45 -12.38
C ASP A 163 -13.41 -7.18 -11.03
N PRO A 164 -13.24 -8.51 -11.01
CA PRO A 164 -13.23 -9.28 -9.77
C PRO A 164 -12.06 -8.92 -8.84
N GLY A 165 -10.97 -8.36 -9.37
CA GLY A 165 -9.81 -7.96 -8.58
C GLY A 165 -9.85 -6.52 -8.07
N ILE A 166 -10.94 -5.79 -8.33
CA ILE A 166 -11.15 -4.42 -7.86
C ILE A 166 -12.48 -4.32 -7.11
N SER A 167 -12.44 -3.76 -5.91
CA SER A 167 -13.64 -3.36 -5.17
C SER A 167 -13.51 -1.94 -4.62
N ILE A 168 -14.63 -1.31 -4.29
CA ILE A 168 -14.64 0.00 -3.62
C ILE A 168 -15.15 -0.21 -2.21
N PHE A 169 -14.44 0.31 -1.21
CA PHE A 169 -14.82 0.18 0.18
C PHE A 169 -15.14 1.55 0.76
N TYR A 170 -16.33 1.71 1.32
CA TYR A 170 -16.73 2.93 2.02
C TYR A 170 -16.86 2.67 3.51
N LYS A 171 -16.18 3.51 4.29
CA LYS A 171 -16.21 3.51 5.75
C LYS A 171 -17.03 4.70 6.23
N THR A 172 -18.08 4.45 7.02
CA THR A 172 -18.99 5.51 7.52
C THR A 172 -18.73 5.89 8.98
N ASP A 173 -17.95 5.10 9.72
CA ASP A 173 -17.58 5.37 11.10
C ASP A 173 -16.40 6.35 11.19
N GLY A 174 -16.52 7.28 12.15
CA GLY A 174 -15.58 8.38 12.35
C GLY A 174 -15.82 9.57 11.43
N ASP A 175 -15.23 10.71 11.76
CA ASP A 175 -15.47 11.98 11.06
C ASP A 175 -14.91 11.99 9.63
N ARG A 176 -13.83 11.22 9.38
CA ARG A 176 -13.16 11.19 8.08
C ARG A 176 -13.92 10.45 6.99
N LYS A 177 -14.87 9.56 7.31
CA LYS A 177 -15.67 8.75 6.36
C LYS A 177 -14.96 8.44 5.01
N PRO A 178 -13.84 7.73 5.02
CA PRO A 178 -13.01 7.54 3.83
C PRO A 178 -13.61 6.54 2.84
N VAL A 179 -13.35 6.78 1.55
CA VAL A 179 -13.61 5.85 0.45
C VAL A 179 -12.28 5.34 -0.08
N TYR A 180 -12.18 4.03 -0.26
CA TYR A 180 -10.99 3.34 -0.73
C TYR A 180 -11.27 2.57 -2.01
N VAL A 181 -10.28 2.48 -2.88
CA VAL A 181 -10.21 1.40 -3.86
C VAL A 181 -9.43 0.24 -3.23
N ARG A 182 -10.00 -0.95 -3.32
CA ARG A 182 -9.35 -2.21 -2.95
C ARG A 182 -8.84 -2.86 -4.22
N VAL A 183 -7.56 -3.16 -4.23
CA VAL A 183 -6.87 -3.77 -5.37
C VAL A 183 -6.28 -5.09 -4.92
N ASP A 184 -6.60 -6.15 -5.64
CA ASP A 184 -6.07 -7.48 -5.38
C ASP A 184 -4.54 -7.48 -5.47
N THR A 185 -3.92 -8.21 -4.54
CA THR A 185 -2.47 -8.34 -4.44
C THR A 185 -1.87 -8.90 -5.73
N SER A 186 -2.55 -9.83 -6.41
CA SER A 186 -2.09 -10.39 -7.70
C SER A 186 -1.97 -9.33 -8.80
N ILE A 187 -2.88 -8.35 -8.84
CA ILE A 187 -2.79 -7.22 -9.77
C ILE A 187 -1.57 -6.36 -9.41
N LEU A 188 -1.40 -6.06 -8.12
CA LEU A 188 -0.27 -5.27 -7.62
C LEU A 188 1.07 -5.94 -7.90
N GLU A 189 1.18 -7.25 -7.73
CA GLU A 189 2.36 -8.05 -8.07
C GLU A 189 2.71 -7.93 -9.56
N SER A 190 1.71 -7.94 -10.44
CA SER A 190 1.91 -7.88 -11.90
C SER A 190 2.47 -6.54 -12.40
N ILE A 191 2.30 -5.47 -11.62
CA ILE A 191 2.75 -4.11 -11.97
C ILE A 191 3.88 -3.61 -11.07
N ALA A 192 4.29 -4.42 -10.09
CA ALA A 192 5.29 -4.07 -9.11
C ALA A 192 6.63 -3.76 -9.80
N ALA A 193 7.22 -2.64 -9.43
CA ALA A 193 8.57 -2.27 -9.83
C ALA A 193 9.60 -3.01 -8.96
N GLY A 194 9.25 -3.38 -7.73
CA GLY A 194 10.03 -4.29 -6.90
C GLY A 194 9.14 -5.29 -6.17
N ASN A 195 9.63 -6.52 -6.01
CA ASN A 195 8.89 -7.61 -5.39
C ASN A 195 9.84 -8.42 -4.51
N PHE A 196 9.63 -8.36 -3.20
CA PHE A 196 10.58 -8.80 -2.20
C PHE A 196 9.95 -9.78 -1.21
N ILE A 197 10.79 -10.69 -0.72
CA ILE A 197 10.60 -11.47 0.49
C ILE A 197 11.60 -10.92 1.51
N VAL A 198 11.07 -10.24 2.52
CA VAL A 198 11.85 -9.56 3.56
C VAL A 198 11.83 -10.41 4.83
N PRO A 199 12.98 -10.80 5.40
CA PRO A 199 13.01 -11.52 6.67
C PRO A 199 12.58 -10.60 7.83
N VAL A 200 11.95 -11.19 8.84
CA VAL A 200 11.54 -10.51 10.08
C VAL A 200 12.47 -10.93 11.21
N GLY A 201 13.00 -9.94 11.95
CA GLY A 201 14.01 -10.13 12.98
C GLY A 201 15.42 -10.36 12.44
N ASP A 202 16.33 -10.76 13.33
CA ASP A 202 17.78 -10.87 13.08
C ASP A 202 18.20 -12.27 12.58
N GLY A 203 17.33 -12.94 11.84
CA GLY A 203 17.59 -14.28 11.30
C GLY A 203 18.71 -14.29 10.25
N PRO A 204 19.30 -15.46 9.93
CA PRO A 204 20.34 -15.59 8.91
C PRO A 204 19.80 -15.52 7.47
N GLU A 205 18.47 -15.43 7.30
CA GLU A 205 17.87 -15.32 5.98
C GLU A 205 18.13 -13.94 5.39
N GLU A 206 18.45 -13.89 4.10
CA GLU A 206 18.72 -12.65 3.38
C GLU A 206 17.48 -12.15 2.64
N LEU A 207 17.48 -10.87 2.30
CA LEU A 207 16.51 -10.26 1.38
C LEU A 207 16.54 -11.02 0.04
N GLN A 208 15.37 -11.39 -0.47
CA GLN A 208 15.25 -12.00 -1.79
C GLN A 208 14.25 -11.22 -2.63
N GLY A 209 14.50 -11.08 -3.93
CA GLY A 209 13.47 -10.58 -4.82
C GLY A 209 13.98 -9.88 -6.05
N THR A 210 13.20 -8.91 -6.50
CA THR A 210 13.55 -8.11 -7.67
C THR A 210 13.43 -6.63 -7.37
N TRP A 211 14.40 -5.84 -7.82
CA TRP A 211 14.39 -4.39 -7.82
C TRP A 211 14.48 -3.88 -9.25
N LEU A 212 13.45 -3.18 -9.73
CA LEU A 212 13.34 -2.66 -11.10
C LEU A 212 13.61 -3.74 -12.18
N GLY A 213 13.16 -4.97 -11.91
CA GLY A 213 13.35 -6.13 -12.79
C GLY A 213 14.72 -6.80 -12.70
N ARG A 214 15.64 -6.31 -11.85
CA ARG A 214 16.91 -6.98 -11.55
C ARG A 214 16.76 -7.87 -10.33
N GLN A 215 17.27 -9.09 -10.40
CA GLN A 215 17.30 -9.99 -9.25
C GLN A 215 18.28 -9.44 -8.20
N ILE A 216 17.85 -9.51 -6.94
CA ILE A 216 18.69 -9.29 -5.76
C ILE A 216 18.66 -10.53 -4.87
#